data_AF-A0A1M6TS92-F1
#
_entry.id   AF-A0A1M6TS92-F1
#
_cell.length_a   1.000
_cell.length_b   1.000
_cell.length_c   1.000
_cell.angle_alpha   90.00
_cell.angle_beta   90.00
_cell.angle_gamma   90.00
#
_symmetry.space_group_name_H-M   'P 1'
#
loop_
_entity.id
_entity.type
_entity.pdbx_description
1 polymer ?
#
loop_
_entity_poly.entity_id
_entity_poly.type
_entity_poly.pdbx_seq_one_letter_code
_entity_poly.pdbx_strand_id
1 'polypeptide(L)'
;MAEQEKQTQVAAAEAASGEATLPEVQPDEANLQASYLFRLVWGTVALIVIIVWMLVVAAQWQMQKRAEAAAASLRYPLREETEAHARQLLEGYGVVDAEEGIYRIPIDRAMEEVVKAYGGDSAWTLPRPSGVSTRM
;
A
#
# COMPACT_ATOMS: atom_id res chain seq x y z
N MET A 1 -32.80 55.98 -79.44
CA MET A 1 -33.05 54.63 -78.91
C MET A 1 -31.79 53.74 -78.85
N ALA A 2 -30.60 54.20 -79.25
CA ALA A 2 -29.37 53.39 -79.23
C ALA A 2 -28.49 53.57 -77.97
N GLU A 3 -28.78 54.53 -77.10
CA GLU A 3 -28.02 54.75 -75.85
C GLU A 3 -28.50 53.87 -74.68
N GLN A 4 -29.77 53.47 -74.69
CA GLN A 4 -30.36 52.68 -73.62
C GLN A 4 -29.87 51.22 -73.65
N GLU A 5 -29.62 50.66 -74.84
CA GLU A 5 -29.08 49.30 -74.97
C GLU A 5 -27.64 49.19 -74.46
N LYS A 6 -26.84 50.26 -74.63
CA LYS A 6 -25.47 50.32 -74.10
C LYS A 6 -25.46 50.38 -72.57
N GLN A 7 -26.34 51.18 -71.95
CA GLN A 7 -26.44 51.22 -70.48
C GLN A 7 -26.92 49.88 -69.90
N THR A 8 -27.81 49.18 -70.60
CA THR A 8 -28.31 47.88 -70.15
C THR A 8 -27.25 46.78 -70.28
N GLN A 9 -26.38 46.84 -71.29
CA GLN A 9 -25.24 45.92 -71.43
C GLN A 9 -24.11 46.21 -70.45
N VAL A 10 -23.84 47.47 -70.11
CA VAL A 10 -22.84 47.81 -69.07
C VAL A 10 -23.33 47.36 -67.69
N ALA A 11 -24.62 47.56 -67.38
CA ALA A 11 -25.23 47.05 -66.14
C ALA A 11 -25.29 45.52 -66.08
N ALA A 12 -25.53 44.83 -67.21
CA ALA A 12 -25.52 43.37 -67.28
C ALA A 12 -24.10 42.78 -67.22
N ALA A 13 -23.09 43.50 -67.73
CA ALA A 13 -21.69 43.10 -67.66
C ALA A 13 -21.09 43.31 -66.25
N GLU A 14 -21.53 44.34 -65.53
CA GLU A 14 -21.15 44.61 -64.14
C GLU A 14 -21.82 43.61 -63.17
N ALA A 15 -23.05 43.17 -63.47
CA ALA A 15 -23.70 42.07 -62.75
C ALA A 15 -23.09 40.69 -63.03
N ALA A 16 -22.34 40.54 -64.13
CA ALA A 16 -21.74 39.27 -64.54
C ALA A 16 -20.22 39.17 -64.24
N SER A 17 -19.59 40.25 -63.74
CA SER A 17 -18.13 40.33 -63.59
C SER A 17 -17.72 40.85 -62.20
N GLY A 18 -17.68 39.95 -61.22
CA GLY A 18 -16.99 40.15 -59.93
C GLY A 18 -17.93 40.66 -58.83
N GLU A 19 -18.19 39.94 -57.75
CA GLU A 19 -17.38 38.96 -57.04
C GLU A 19 -18.10 37.62 -56.95
N ALA A 20 -17.40 36.53 -57.30
CA ALA A 20 -17.64 35.26 -56.65
C ALA A 20 -17.21 35.44 -55.19
N THR A 21 -18.09 36.00 -54.36
CA THR A 21 -17.96 35.95 -52.92
C THR A 21 -17.97 34.48 -52.55
N LEU A 22 -16.77 33.94 -52.31
CA LEU A 22 -16.60 32.70 -51.56
C LEU A 22 -17.53 32.80 -50.34
N PRO A 23 -18.30 31.75 -49.99
CA PRO A 23 -19.09 31.80 -48.78
C PRO A 23 -18.14 32.18 -47.64
N GLU A 24 -18.34 33.38 -47.10
CA GLU A 24 -17.56 33.86 -45.98
C GLU A 24 -17.69 32.79 -44.91
N VAL A 25 -16.57 32.14 -44.59
CA VAL A 25 -16.51 31.11 -43.55
C VAL A 25 -16.75 31.87 -42.26
N GLN A 26 -18.03 32.07 -41.93
CA GLN A 26 -18.43 32.53 -40.61
C GLN A 26 -17.78 31.54 -39.63
N PRO A 27 -16.97 32.01 -38.68
CA PRO A 27 -16.49 31.13 -37.63
C PRO A 27 -17.73 30.68 -36.88
N ASP A 28 -18.20 29.46 -37.15
CA ASP A 28 -19.32 28.85 -36.44
C ASP A 28 -19.01 28.98 -34.94
N GLU A 29 -19.69 29.88 -34.24
CA GLU A 29 -19.49 30.11 -32.81
C GLU A 29 -19.73 28.80 -32.03
N ALA A 30 -20.54 27.92 -32.60
CA ALA A 30 -20.77 26.55 -32.17
C ALA A 30 -19.49 25.69 -32.13
N ASN A 31 -18.56 25.87 -33.07
CA ASN A 31 -17.30 25.11 -33.13
C ASN A 31 -16.31 25.59 -32.05
N LEU A 32 -16.26 26.90 -31.79
CA LEU A 32 -15.48 27.48 -30.70
C LEU A 32 -16.05 27.06 -29.33
N GLN A 33 -17.38 27.11 -29.15
CA GLN A 33 -18.04 26.65 -27.93
C GLN A 33 -17.87 25.15 -27.68
N ALA A 34 -17.95 24.31 -28.73
CA ALA A 34 -17.76 22.87 -28.59
C ALA A 34 -16.38 22.52 -28.00
N SER A 35 -15.32 23.22 -28.44
CA SER A 35 -13.97 23.04 -27.88
C SER A 35 -13.87 23.48 -26.41
N TYR A 36 -14.59 24.52 -25.99
CA TYR A 36 -14.60 24.95 -24.58
C TYR A 36 -15.39 23.99 -23.69
N LEU A 37 -16.56 23.54 -24.13
CA LEU A 37 -17.37 22.55 -23.39
C LEU A 37 -16.63 21.22 -23.25
N PHE A 38 -15.97 20.77 -24.32
CA PHE A 38 -15.14 19.56 -24.29
C PHE A 38 -14.02 19.66 -23.25
N ARG A 39 -13.31 20.80 -23.19
CA ARG A 39 -12.25 21.03 -22.20
C ARG A 39 -12.79 21.09 -20.76
N LEU A 40 -13.95 21.69 -20.54
CA LEU A 40 -14.61 21.74 -19.23
C LEU A 40 -15.04 20.34 -18.75
N VAL A 41 -15.63 19.55 -19.64
CA VAL A 41 -16.02 18.16 -19.35
C VAL A 41 -14.80 17.30 -19.06
N TRP A 42 -13.75 17.39 -19.88
CA TRP A 42 -12.50 16.65 -19.61
C TRP A 42 -11.80 17.11 -18.34
N GLY A 43 -11.81 18.41 -18.04
CA GLY A 43 -11.25 18.96 -16.81
C GLY A 43 -11.98 18.45 -15.57
N THR A 44 -13.33 18.40 -15.61
CA THR A 44 -14.13 17.88 -14.50
C THR A 44 -13.95 16.37 -14.33
N VAL A 45 -13.91 15.60 -15.42
CA VAL A 45 -13.62 14.16 -15.37
C VAL A 45 -12.23 13.90 -14.79
N ALA A 46 -11.20 14.63 -15.25
CA ALA A 46 -9.84 14.48 -14.72
C ALA A 46 -9.77 14.82 -13.22
N LEU A 47 -10.46 15.88 -12.78
CA LEU A 47 -10.55 16.24 -11.37
C LEU A 47 -11.17 15.11 -10.54
N ILE A 48 -12.28 14.54 -11.00
CA ILE A 48 -12.95 13.42 -10.33
C ILE A 48 -12.01 12.21 -10.24
N VAL A 49 -11.30 11.88 -11.32
CA VAL A 49 -10.33 10.77 -11.33
C VAL A 49 -9.21 11.00 -10.31
N ILE A 50 -8.67 12.22 -10.21
CA ILE A 50 -7.64 12.56 -9.23
C ILE A 50 -8.17 12.41 -7.80
N ILE A 51 -9.39 12.86 -7.53
CA ILE A 51 -10.02 12.73 -6.21
C ILE A 51 -10.19 11.26 -5.84
N VAL A 52 -10.74 10.44 -6.75
CA VAL A 52 -10.91 9.00 -6.53
C VAL A 52 -9.55 8.34 -6.29
N TRP A 53 -8.53 8.67 -7.07
CA TRP A 53 -7.19 8.13 -6.89
C TRP A 53 -6.60 8.50 -5.53
N MET A 54 -6.74 9.76 -5.08
CA MET A 54 -6.34 10.18 -3.74
C MET A 54 -7.06 9.39 -2.64
N LEU A 55 -8.37 9.16 -2.78
CA LEU A 55 -9.14 8.38 -1.81
C LEU A 55 -8.66 6.93 -1.75
N VAL A 56 -8.34 6.32 -2.89
CA VAL A 56 -7.78 4.95 -2.94
C VAL A 56 -6.43 4.90 -2.24
N VAL A 57 -5.53 5.85 -2.52
CA VAL A 57 -4.21 5.92 -1.88
C VAL A 57 -4.36 6.13 -0.36
N ALA A 58 -5.23 7.03 0.07
CA ALA A 58 -5.50 7.28 1.48
C ALA A 58 -6.09 6.04 2.18
N ALA A 59 -7.00 5.32 1.52
CA ALA A 59 -7.58 4.09 2.04
C ALA A 59 -6.53 2.97 2.17
N GLN A 60 -5.65 2.81 1.17
CA GLN A 60 -4.53 1.87 1.21
C GLN A 60 -3.59 2.18 2.38
N TRP A 61 -3.27 3.46 2.60
CA TRP A 61 -2.42 3.88 3.71
C TRP A 61 -3.09 3.65 5.07
N GLN A 62 -4.40 3.89 5.18
CA GLN A 62 -5.15 3.58 6.39
C GLN A 62 -5.23 2.06 6.65
N MET A 63 -5.37 1.24 5.61
CA MET A 63 -5.35 -0.23 5.75
C MET A 63 -4.01 -0.73 6.29
N GLN A 64 -2.89 -0.20 5.81
CA GLN A 64 -1.56 -0.55 6.34
C GLN A 64 -1.43 -0.19 7.83
N LYS A 65 -1.80 1.04 8.21
CA LYS A 65 -1.76 1.47 9.62
C LYS A 65 -2.69 0.65 10.51
N ARG A 66 -3.88 0.29 10.03
CA ARG A 66 -4.83 -0.56 10.77
C ARG A 66 -4.34 -2.00 10.91
N ALA A 67 -3.72 -2.55 9.86
CA ALA A 67 -3.13 -3.89 9.91
C ALA A 67 -1.96 -3.96 10.90
N GLU A 68 -1.10 -2.95 10.92
CA GLU A 68 0.00 -2.85 11.89
C GLU A 68 -0.52 -2.67 13.32
N ALA A 69 -1.52 -1.81 13.53
CA ALA A 69 -2.13 -1.61 14.83
C ALA A 69 -2.85 -2.88 15.35
N ALA A 70 -3.57 -3.58 14.47
CA ALA A 70 -4.23 -4.85 14.80
C ALA A 70 -3.23 -5.98 15.06
N ALA A 71 -2.14 -6.04 14.30
CA ALA A 71 -1.06 -7.00 14.54
C ALA A 71 -0.32 -6.70 15.85
N ALA A 72 -0.12 -5.41 16.19
CA ALA A 72 0.46 -5.00 17.46
C ALA A 72 -0.44 -5.35 18.65
N SER A 73 -1.76 -5.14 18.52
CA SER A 73 -2.72 -5.50 19.57
C SER A 73 -2.87 -7.00 19.77
N LEU A 74 -2.58 -7.83 18.76
CA LEU A 74 -2.56 -9.30 18.90
C LEU A 74 -1.23 -9.82 19.48
N ARG A 75 -0.11 -9.14 19.20
CA ARG A 75 1.22 -9.54 19.71
C ARG A 75 1.38 -9.31 21.20
N TYR A 76 0.80 -8.24 21.75
CA TYR A 76 0.95 -7.88 23.15
C TYR A 76 0.33 -8.89 24.13
N PRO A 77 -0.96 -9.27 24.00
CA PRO A 77 -1.57 -10.26 24.90
C PRO A 77 -0.90 -11.62 24.76
N LEU A 78 -0.52 -12.02 23.53
CA LEU A 78 0.18 -13.27 23.31
C LEU A 78 1.56 -13.30 23.99
N ARG A 79 2.28 -12.17 24.02
CA ARG A 79 3.55 -12.06 24.74
C ARG A 79 3.37 -12.18 26.24
N GLU A 80 2.41 -11.46 26.82
CA GLU A 80 2.19 -11.46 28.27
C GLU A 80 1.80 -12.85 28.78
N GLU A 81 0.90 -13.54 28.07
CA GLU A 81 0.51 -14.92 28.37
C GLU A 81 1.69 -15.90 28.24
N THR A 82 2.49 -15.75 27.18
CA THR A 82 3.67 -16.60 26.95
C THR A 82 4.75 -16.36 28.01
N GLU A 83 4.99 -15.11 28.39
CA GLU A 83 5.96 -14.72 29.42
C GLU A 83 5.52 -15.22 30.80
N ALA A 84 4.22 -15.11 31.14
CA ALA A 84 3.68 -15.63 32.38
C ALA A 84 3.80 -17.15 32.46
N HIS A 85 3.44 -17.86 31.38
CA HIS A 85 3.58 -19.32 31.31
C HIS A 85 5.04 -19.77 31.37
N ALA A 86 5.94 -19.08 30.66
CA ALA A 86 7.37 -19.35 30.71
C ALA A 86 7.92 -19.13 32.12
N ARG A 87 7.52 -18.04 32.80
CA ARG A 87 7.94 -17.78 34.18
C ARG A 87 7.47 -18.88 35.13
N GLN A 88 6.23 -19.34 34.98
CA GLN A 88 5.70 -20.44 35.80
C GLN A 88 6.48 -21.76 35.59
N LEU A 89 6.95 -22.03 34.37
CA LEU A 89 7.79 -23.19 34.08
C LEU A 89 9.20 -23.07 34.66
N LEU A 90 9.79 -21.86 34.66
CA LEU A 90 11.19 -21.65 35.08
C LEU A 90 11.33 -21.53 36.60
N GLU A 91 10.36 -20.91 37.27
CA GLU A 91 10.39 -20.59 38.70
C GLU A 91 9.58 -21.58 39.56
N GLY A 92 8.73 -22.41 38.94
CA GLY A 92 7.79 -23.28 39.63
C GLY A 92 8.21 -24.75 39.72
N TYR A 93 7.93 -25.36 40.85
CA TYR A 93 7.96 -26.83 40.99
C TYR A 93 6.80 -27.46 40.21
N GLY A 94 7.00 -28.68 39.72
CA GLY A 94 5.94 -29.43 39.07
C GLY A 94 6.28 -30.89 38.83
N VAL A 95 5.29 -31.65 38.37
CA VAL A 95 5.47 -33.03 37.95
C VAL A 95 5.56 -33.04 36.43
N VAL A 96 6.59 -33.69 35.88
CA VAL A 96 6.72 -33.91 34.43
C VAL A 96 6.21 -35.29 34.09
N ASP A 97 6.67 -36.30 34.83
CA ASP A 97 6.22 -37.68 34.73
C ASP A 97 6.22 -38.32 36.13
N ALA A 98 5.04 -38.67 36.63
CA ALA A 98 4.91 -39.29 37.95
C ALA A 98 5.27 -40.77 37.95
N GLU A 99 5.10 -41.47 36.82
CA GLU A 99 5.36 -42.90 36.69
C GLU A 99 6.86 -43.18 36.62
N GLU A 100 7.59 -42.32 35.91
CA GLU A 100 9.06 -42.35 35.85
C GLU A 100 9.74 -41.60 37.00
N GLY A 101 8.97 -40.94 37.88
CA GLY A 101 9.48 -40.17 39.01
C GLY A 101 10.25 -38.90 38.62
N ILE A 102 9.93 -38.32 37.46
CA ILE A 102 10.55 -37.12 36.91
C ILE A 102 9.79 -35.88 37.37
N TYR A 103 10.46 -35.07 38.20
CA TYR A 103 9.92 -33.82 38.73
C TYR A 103 10.70 -32.62 38.17
N ARG A 104 9.98 -31.51 38.04
CA ARG A 104 10.55 -30.20 37.71
C ARG A 104 10.84 -29.44 38.99
N ILE A 105 12.06 -28.90 39.06
CA ILE A 105 12.52 -27.98 40.09
C ILE A 105 12.88 -26.63 39.45
N PRO A 106 12.78 -25.50 40.18
CA PRO A 106 13.20 -24.20 39.68
C PRO A 106 14.69 -24.20 39.32
N ILE A 107 15.06 -23.46 38.27
CA ILE A 107 16.44 -23.47 37.75
C ILE A 107 17.45 -23.02 38.80
N ASP A 108 17.15 -21.97 39.57
CA ASP A 108 18.08 -21.47 40.59
C ASP A 108 18.38 -22.53 41.65
N ARG A 109 17.36 -23.31 42.04
CA ARG A 109 17.52 -24.43 42.98
C ARG A 109 18.28 -25.60 42.37
N ALA A 110 18.00 -25.92 41.11
CA ALA A 110 18.77 -26.93 40.39
C ALA A 110 20.26 -26.57 40.33
N MET A 111 20.58 -25.30 40.04
CA MET A 111 21.94 -24.80 40.00
C MET A 111 22.61 -24.86 41.38
N GLU A 112 21.92 -24.44 42.44
CA GLU A 112 22.41 -24.58 43.82
C GLU A 112 22.72 -26.03 44.18
N GLU A 113 21.84 -26.96 43.83
CA GLU A 113 22.04 -28.39 44.09
C GLU A 113 23.20 -28.97 43.28
N VAL A 114 23.33 -28.60 42.00
CA VAL A 114 24.46 -29.03 41.16
C VAL A 114 25.77 -28.49 41.71
N VAL A 115 25.84 -27.22 42.09
CA VAL A 115 27.04 -26.63 42.71
C VAL A 115 27.32 -27.26 44.07
N LYS A 116 26.30 -27.58 44.86
CA LYS A 116 26.48 -28.27 46.13
C LYS A 116 26.98 -29.70 45.96
N ALA A 117 26.48 -30.42 44.95
CA ALA A 117 26.84 -31.81 44.69
C ALA A 117 28.19 -31.95 43.98
N TYR A 118 28.55 -31.01 43.10
CA TYR A 118 29.69 -31.13 42.20
C TYR A 118 30.67 -29.94 42.25
N GLY A 119 30.33 -28.84 42.92
CA GLY A 119 31.09 -27.59 42.94
C GLY A 119 32.30 -27.54 43.87
N GLY A 120 32.84 -28.69 44.28
CA GLY A 120 34.14 -28.75 44.97
C GLY A 120 35.29 -28.78 43.96
N ASP A 121 36.14 -27.73 43.97
CA ASP A 121 37.50 -27.57 43.40
C ASP A 121 37.86 -28.21 42.05
N SER A 122 36.89 -28.71 41.28
CA SER A 122 37.10 -29.18 39.93
C SER A 122 37.08 -27.97 39.01
N ALA A 123 38.25 -27.62 38.49
CA ALA A 123 38.37 -26.71 37.35
C ALA A 123 37.44 -27.21 36.25
N TRP A 124 36.25 -26.61 36.16
CA TRP A 124 35.22 -26.97 35.20
C TRP A 124 35.78 -26.72 33.80
N THR A 125 36.22 -27.80 33.17
CA THR A 125 36.60 -27.79 31.76
C THR A 125 35.37 -28.27 31.02
N LEU A 126 34.79 -27.43 30.15
CA LEU A 126 33.73 -27.91 29.26
C LEU A 126 34.25 -29.16 28.55
N PRO A 127 33.53 -30.30 28.59
CA PRO A 127 33.86 -31.40 27.70
C PRO A 127 33.81 -30.82 26.28
N ARG A 128 34.96 -30.86 25.58
CA ARG A 128 34.99 -30.52 24.16
C ARG A 128 33.89 -31.35 23.51
N PRO A 129 32.95 -30.75 22.74
CA PRO A 129 31.89 -31.51 22.09
C PRO A 129 32.56 -32.54 21.18
N SER A 130 32.67 -33.78 21.68
CA SER A 130 33.28 -34.87 20.95
C SER A 130 32.23 -35.35 19.97
N GLY A 131 32.37 -34.86 18.73
CA GLY A 131 31.92 -35.53 17.51
C GLY A 131 30.55 -36.20 17.57
N VAL A 132 29.53 -35.53 18.12
CA VAL A 132 28.16 -36.02 18.03
C VAL A 132 27.69 -35.88 16.58
N SER A 133 27.96 -36.95 15.84
CA SER A 133 27.17 -37.44 14.72
C SER A 133 26.91 -36.44 13.58
N THR A 134 27.94 -36.16 12.79
CA THR A 134 27.77 -36.06 11.34
C THR A 134 27.58 -37.48 10.79
N ARG A 135 26.39 -38.07 11.00
CA ARG A 135 25.93 -39.15 10.13
C ARG A 135 24.79 -38.61 9.30
N MET A 136 25.15 -38.37 8.04
CA MET A 136 24.27 -38.28 6.88
C MET A 136 23.39 -39.53 6.78
#